data_AF-A0A806CL12-F1
#
_entry.id   AF-A0A806CL12-F1
#
_cell.length_a   1.000
_cell.length_b   1.000
_cell.length_c   1.000
_cell.angle_alpha   90.00
_cell.angle_beta   90.00
_cell.angle_gamma   90.00
#
_symmetry.space_group_name_H-M   'P 1'
#
loop_
_entity.id
_entity.type
_entity.pdbx_description
1 polymer ?
#
loop_
_entity_poly.entity_id
_entity_poly.type
_entity_poly.pdbx_seq_one_letter_code
_entity_poly.pdbx_strand_id
1 'polypeptide(L)'
;MIENEEKEEQKAIEVQVKEESQIKPDTKVISAGEFEEYMRLREQAGNVKPKEIKRDLSINERITKELAEVEERERVEKQLLLEAERINEIDTLAKSHLSSHFNKEVLLAKGYTLKDIMQAQRRELVRKFVPIEQIKAIAKASDISHIDGEILEQLVSLAKVNIKLRKNANSSSSSVDSIKGNIIVRSEERVSLLDSNFVPINFTEFVQAISNTYRQRRTQFYENLKRHKRTSIA
;
A
#
# COMPACT_ATOMS: atom_id res chain seq x y z
N MET A 1 -54.17 49.99 36.77
CA MET A 1 -54.83 49.88 38.08
C MET A 1 -56.07 49.03 37.82
N ILE A 2 -55.90 47.72 37.64
CA ILE A 2 -55.74 46.66 38.67
C ILE A 2 -56.97 46.65 39.58
N GLU A 3 -57.51 45.44 39.79
CA GLU A 3 -58.69 45.06 40.57
C GLU A 3 -59.94 44.78 39.73
N ASN A 4 -59.95 43.64 39.04
CA ASN A 4 -61.18 42.85 38.82
C ASN A 4 -60.95 41.38 38.40
N GLU A 5 -59.72 40.86 38.39
CA GLU A 5 -59.43 39.46 37.99
C GLU A 5 -59.13 38.51 39.16
N GLU A 6 -59.25 38.93 40.42
CA GLU A 6 -59.05 38.04 41.58
C GLU A 6 -60.20 37.04 41.83
N LYS A 7 -61.30 37.11 41.04
CA LYS A 7 -62.44 36.18 41.17
C LYS A 7 -62.51 35.07 40.14
N GLU A 8 -61.69 35.09 39.08
CA GLU A 8 -61.63 33.98 38.12
C GLU A 8 -60.48 33.00 38.39
N GLU A 9 -59.36 33.45 38.99
CA GLU A 9 -58.24 32.54 39.30
C GLU A 9 -58.54 31.59 40.48
N GLN A 10 -59.40 31.98 41.43
CA GLN A 10 -59.78 31.08 42.54
C GLN A 10 -60.71 29.93 42.10
N LYS A 11 -61.44 30.07 40.99
CA LYS A 11 -62.24 28.98 40.41
C LYS A 11 -61.44 28.06 39.50
N ALA A 12 -60.36 28.54 38.89
CA ALA A 12 -59.45 27.69 38.11
C ALA A 12 -58.56 26.81 39.01
N ILE A 13 -58.18 27.31 40.20
CA ILE A 13 -57.42 26.53 41.19
C ILE A 13 -58.31 25.46 41.86
N GLU A 14 -59.61 25.68 41.98
CA GLU A 14 -60.54 24.68 42.54
C GLU A 14 -60.80 23.48 41.60
N VAL A 15 -60.45 23.60 40.31
CA VAL A 15 -60.58 22.52 39.32
C VAL A 15 -59.27 21.75 39.10
N GLN A 16 -58.11 22.27 39.54
CA GLN A 16 -56.82 21.57 39.44
C GLN A 16 -56.35 20.91 40.75
N VAL A 17 -57.04 21.09 41.87
CA VAL A 17 -56.63 20.51 43.18
C VAL A 17 -57.60 19.42 43.69
N LYS A 18 -58.76 19.21 43.04
CA LYS A 18 -59.66 18.09 43.34
C LYS A 18 -59.54 17.00 42.27
N GLU A 19 -58.53 16.14 42.45
CA GLU A 19 -58.57 14.67 42.19
C GLU A 19 -57.16 14.03 42.19
N GLU A 20 -56.11 14.76 42.60
CA GLU A 20 -54.97 14.13 43.27
C GLU A 20 -55.40 13.66 44.66
N SER A 21 -56.09 12.52 44.75
CA SER A 21 -56.17 11.68 45.95
C SER A 21 -57.05 10.46 45.66
N GLN A 22 -56.42 9.29 45.61
CA GLN A 22 -56.98 7.92 45.67
C GLN A 22 -56.79 7.09 44.39
N ILE A 23 -55.53 6.88 44.02
CA ILE A 23 -55.13 5.56 43.53
C ILE A 23 -54.12 5.05 44.55
N LYS A 24 -54.60 4.29 45.53
CA LYS A 24 -53.72 3.49 46.38
C LYS A 24 -52.99 2.54 45.41
N PRO A 25 -51.65 2.61 45.24
CA PRO A 25 -50.98 1.45 44.70
C PRO A 25 -51.23 0.34 45.74
N ASP A 26 -51.71 -0.82 45.29
CA ASP A 26 -51.72 -2.01 46.13
C ASP A 26 -50.27 -2.31 46.52
N THR A 27 -49.83 -1.74 47.64
CA THR A 27 -48.50 -1.99 48.19
C THR A 27 -48.53 -3.38 48.79
N LYS A 28 -48.33 -4.39 47.94
CA LYS A 28 -48.10 -5.76 48.39
C LYS A 28 -46.78 -5.78 49.17
N VAL A 29 -46.89 -5.94 50.48
CA VAL A 29 -45.73 -6.18 51.34
C VAL A 29 -45.25 -7.59 51.06
N ILE A 30 -44.13 -7.67 50.38
CA ILE A 30 -43.49 -8.92 49.98
C ILE A 30 -42.62 -9.41 51.14
N SER A 31 -42.67 -10.71 51.46
CA SER A 31 -41.80 -11.32 52.47
C SER A 31 -40.32 -11.21 52.04
N ALA A 32 -39.39 -11.14 53.00
CA ALA A 32 -37.96 -11.12 52.70
C ALA A 32 -37.53 -12.32 51.83
N GLY A 33 -38.11 -13.50 52.05
CA GLY A 33 -37.83 -14.69 51.26
C GLY A 33 -38.39 -14.63 49.83
N GLU A 34 -39.56 -14.00 49.65
CA GLU A 34 -40.17 -13.78 48.33
C GLU A 34 -39.39 -12.72 47.51
N PHE A 35 -38.82 -11.71 48.19
CA PHE A 35 -37.92 -10.75 47.55
C PHE A 35 -36.61 -11.40 47.10
N GLU A 36 -36.04 -12.29 47.93
CA GLU A 36 -34.85 -13.07 47.57
C GLU A 36 -35.10 -14.04 46.42
N GLU A 37 -36.30 -14.62 46.36
CA GLU A 37 -36.71 -15.46 45.24
C GLU A 37 -36.92 -14.64 43.94
N TYR A 38 -37.52 -13.45 44.04
CA TYR A 38 -37.62 -12.51 42.93
C TYR A 38 -36.26 -12.04 42.42
N MET A 39 -35.32 -11.73 43.32
CA MET A 39 -33.96 -11.35 42.94
C MET A 39 -33.22 -12.49 42.24
N ARG A 40 -33.37 -13.73 42.73
CA ARG A 40 -32.83 -14.94 42.06
C ARG A 40 -33.47 -15.17 40.68
N LEU A 41 -34.79 -14.98 40.54
CA LEU A 41 -35.48 -15.11 39.25
C LEU A 41 -35.02 -14.04 38.25
N ARG A 42 -34.85 -12.80 38.70
CA ARG A 42 -34.37 -11.68 37.90
C ARG A 42 -32.92 -11.88 37.46
N GLU A 43 -32.08 -12.43 38.33
CA GLU A 43 -30.69 -12.74 38.05
C GLU A 43 -30.55 -13.95 37.11
N GLN A 44 -31.43 -14.95 37.22
CA GLN A 44 -31.54 -16.05 36.25
C GLN A 44 -32.04 -15.57 34.87
N ALA A 45 -32.96 -14.59 34.84
CA ALA A 45 -33.42 -13.96 33.61
C ALA A 45 -32.33 -13.06 32.96
N GLY A 46 -31.49 -12.41 33.77
CA GLY A 46 -30.35 -11.59 33.31
C GLY A 46 -29.16 -12.39 32.78
N ASN A 47 -29.07 -13.69 33.08
CA ASN A 47 -28.00 -14.58 32.60
C ASN A 47 -28.32 -15.26 31.27
N VAL A 48 -29.52 -15.04 30.71
CA VAL A 48 -29.78 -15.37 29.31
C VAL A 48 -29.15 -14.24 28.50
N LYS A 49 -27.92 -14.46 28.00
CA LYS A 49 -27.37 -13.68 26.88
C LYS A 49 -28.54 -13.42 25.93
N PRO A 50 -28.88 -12.16 25.60
CA PRO A 50 -30.03 -11.90 24.76
C PRO A 50 -29.85 -12.77 23.52
N LYS A 51 -30.72 -13.79 23.37
CA LYS A 51 -30.86 -14.48 22.10
C LYS A 51 -31.01 -13.35 21.10
N GLU A 52 -30.15 -13.29 20.08
CA GLU A 52 -30.25 -12.33 19.00
C GLU A 52 -31.66 -12.47 18.42
N ILE A 53 -32.60 -11.71 18.96
CA ILE A 53 -33.88 -11.47 18.33
C ILE A 53 -33.45 -10.70 17.10
N LYS A 54 -33.53 -11.36 15.94
CA LYS A 54 -33.52 -10.71 14.64
C LYS A 54 -34.68 -9.72 14.66
N ARG A 55 -34.46 -8.55 15.26
CA ARG A 55 -35.35 -7.42 15.09
C ARG A 55 -35.21 -7.07 13.63
N ASP A 56 -36.31 -7.16 12.90
CA ASP A 56 -36.32 -6.70 11.53
C ASP A 56 -35.93 -5.22 11.57
N LEU A 57 -34.75 -4.93 11.02
CA LEU A 57 -34.20 -3.58 10.95
C LEU A 57 -35.27 -2.68 10.32
N SER A 58 -35.47 -1.50 10.90
CA SER A 58 -36.35 -0.49 10.31
C SER A 58 -35.91 -0.21 8.87
N ILE A 59 -36.82 0.18 7.98
CA ILE A 59 -36.50 0.42 6.56
C ILE A 59 -35.25 1.32 6.41
N ASN A 60 -35.16 2.38 7.21
CA ASN A 60 -34.01 3.28 7.20
C ASN A 60 -32.72 2.60 7.68
N GLU A 61 -32.80 1.73 8.67
CA GLU A 61 -31.66 0.96 9.22
C GLU A 61 -31.21 -0.14 8.24
N ARG A 62 -32.15 -0.72 7.49
CA ARG A 62 -31.86 -1.65 6.40
C ARG A 62 -31.17 -0.94 5.25
N ILE A 63 -31.66 0.25 4.85
CA ILE A 63 -31.06 1.06 3.79
C ILE A 63 -29.65 1.51 4.19
N THR A 64 -29.43 1.99 5.42
CA THR A 64 -28.08 2.40 5.85
C THR A 64 -27.11 1.23 5.90
N LYS A 65 -27.55 0.06 6.35
CA LYS A 65 -26.73 -1.15 6.36
C LYS A 65 -26.42 -1.65 4.94
N GLU A 66 -27.40 -1.65 4.05
CA GLU A 66 -27.21 -2.04 2.64
C GLU A 66 -26.28 -1.06 1.91
N LEU A 67 -26.43 0.24 2.15
CA LEU A 67 -25.51 1.26 1.61
C LEU A 67 -24.08 1.05 2.11
N ALA A 68 -23.89 0.79 3.41
CA ALA A 68 -22.58 0.51 3.97
C ALA A 68 -21.97 -0.78 3.39
N GLU A 69 -22.76 -1.84 3.24
CA GLU A 69 -22.32 -3.11 2.65
C GLU A 69 -21.94 -2.96 1.17
N VAL A 70 -22.72 -2.21 0.39
CA VAL A 70 -22.39 -1.91 -1.02
C VAL A 70 -21.09 -1.12 -1.10
N GLU A 71 -20.92 -0.10 -0.26
CA GLU A 71 -19.68 0.70 -0.25
C GLU A 71 -18.46 -0.15 0.15
N GLU A 72 -18.58 -1.06 1.12
CA GLU A 72 -17.54 -2.01 1.47
C GLU A 72 -17.21 -2.98 0.32
N ARG A 73 -18.24 -3.52 -0.36
CA ARG A 73 -18.04 -4.38 -1.53
C ARG A 73 -17.31 -3.65 -2.65
N GLU A 74 -17.69 -2.41 -2.95
CA GLU A 74 -16.98 -1.59 -3.95
C GLU A 74 -15.52 -1.34 -3.57
N ARG A 75 -15.23 -1.10 -2.29
CA ARG A 75 -13.84 -0.94 -1.81
C ARG A 75 -13.04 -2.22 -2.02
N VAL A 76 -13.60 -3.38 -1.67
CA VAL A 76 -12.94 -4.68 -1.86
C VAL A 76 -12.71 -4.98 -3.34
N GLU A 77 -13.71 -4.73 -4.19
CA GLU A 77 -13.59 -4.91 -5.64
C GLU A 77 -12.48 -4.05 -6.24
N LYS A 78 -12.42 -2.76 -5.87
CA LYS A 78 -11.36 -1.85 -6.31
C LYS A 78 -9.98 -2.35 -5.86
N GLN A 79 -9.85 -2.86 -4.63
CA GLN A 79 -8.59 -3.43 -4.15
C GLN A 79 -8.17 -4.68 -4.92
N LEU A 80 -9.11 -5.58 -5.21
CA LEU A 80 -8.85 -6.79 -5.99
C LEU A 80 -8.42 -6.45 -7.42
N LEU A 81 -9.05 -5.46 -8.04
CA LEU A 81 -8.68 -4.99 -9.37
C LEU A 81 -7.24 -4.45 -9.39
N LEU A 82 -6.90 -3.57 -8.44
CA LEU A 82 -5.54 -3.03 -8.32
C LEU A 82 -4.49 -4.11 -8.08
N GLU A 83 -4.82 -5.12 -7.29
CA GLU A 83 -3.91 -6.25 -7.05
C GLU A 83 -3.74 -7.13 -8.30
N ALA A 84 -4.81 -7.36 -9.06
CA ALA A 84 -4.74 -8.08 -10.32
C ALA A 84 -3.89 -7.35 -11.37
N GLU A 85 -4.05 -6.03 -11.48
CA GLU A 85 -3.21 -5.18 -12.33
C GLU A 85 -1.74 -5.27 -11.92
N ARG A 86 -1.46 -5.14 -10.60
CA ARG A 86 -0.11 -5.28 -10.05
C ARG A 86 0.52 -6.62 -10.41
N ILE A 87 -0.20 -7.72 -10.23
CA ILE A 87 0.24 -9.08 -10.57
C ILE A 87 0.58 -9.19 -12.06
N ASN A 88 -0.28 -8.66 -12.93
CA ASN A 88 -0.08 -8.73 -14.37
C ASN A 88 1.11 -7.89 -14.83
N GLU A 89 1.31 -6.70 -14.25
CA GLU A 89 2.49 -5.88 -14.52
C GLU A 89 3.79 -6.60 -14.13
N ILE A 90 3.82 -7.27 -12.97
CA ILE A 90 5.01 -8.04 -12.57
C ILE A 90 5.25 -9.22 -13.50
N ASP A 91 4.21 -9.96 -13.87
CA ASP A 91 4.35 -11.10 -14.78
C ASP A 91 4.85 -10.66 -16.17
N THR A 92 4.35 -9.55 -16.69
CA THR A 92 4.81 -8.98 -17.98
C THR A 92 6.25 -8.49 -17.91
N LEU A 93 6.65 -7.79 -16.84
CA LEU A 93 8.03 -7.39 -16.61
C LEU A 93 8.96 -8.60 -16.46
N ALA A 94 8.52 -9.63 -15.73
CA ALA A 94 9.27 -10.86 -15.54
C ALA A 94 9.49 -11.58 -16.87
N LYS A 95 8.45 -11.75 -17.69
CA LYS A 95 8.54 -12.35 -19.03
C LYS A 95 9.49 -11.58 -19.96
N SER A 96 9.52 -10.25 -19.85
CA SER A 96 10.35 -9.39 -20.70
C SER A 96 11.82 -9.35 -20.28
N HIS A 97 12.10 -9.34 -18.97
CA HIS A 97 13.41 -8.95 -18.45
C HIS A 97 14.10 -10.00 -17.59
N LEU A 98 13.38 -11.06 -17.19
CA LEU A 98 13.97 -12.19 -16.46
C LEU A 98 14.26 -13.36 -17.39
N SER A 99 15.03 -14.32 -16.87
CA SER A 99 15.31 -15.56 -17.60
C SER A 99 14.10 -16.50 -17.58
N SER A 100 14.08 -17.47 -18.49
CA SER A 100 13.02 -18.49 -18.59
C SER A 100 12.75 -19.25 -17.28
N HIS A 101 13.74 -19.33 -16.37
CA HIS A 101 13.59 -19.94 -15.05
C HIS A 101 12.54 -19.26 -14.16
N PHE A 102 12.23 -18.00 -14.42
CA PHE A 102 11.22 -17.24 -13.69
C PHE A 102 9.88 -17.19 -14.43
N ASN A 103 9.68 -18.00 -15.47
CA ASN A 103 8.41 -18.06 -16.19
C ASN A 103 7.31 -18.68 -15.32
N LYS A 104 6.21 -17.96 -15.16
CA LYS A 104 5.04 -18.36 -14.37
C LYS A 104 4.50 -19.73 -14.76
N GLU A 105 4.28 -19.99 -16.05
CA GLU A 105 3.68 -21.26 -16.51
C GLU A 105 4.57 -22.46 -16.21
N VAL A 106 5.88 -22.30 -16.38
CA VAL A 106 6.86 -23.35 -16.10
C VAL A 106 6.93 -23.66 -14.61
N LEU A 107 6.85 -22.64 -13.76
CA LEU A 107 6.89 -22.81 -12.31
C LEU A 107 5.57 -23.37 -11.75
N LEU A 108 4.43 -22.95 -12.31
CA LEU A 108 3.12 -23.54 -11.98
C LEU A 108 3.07 -25.02 -12.36
N ALA A 109 3.57 -25.41 -13.54
CA ALA A 109 3.65 -26.80 -13.96
C ALA A 109 4.55 -27.66 -13.05
N LYS A 110 5.54 -27.05 -12.39
CA LYS A 110 6.40 -27.71 -11.39
C LYS A 110 5.76 -27.82 -10.00
N GLY A 111 4.57 -27.25 -9.80
CA GLY A 111 3.84 -27.30 -8.54
C GLY A 111 4.15 -26.17 -7.56
N TYR A 112 4.85 -25.11 -7.98
CA TYR A 112 5.05 -23.94 -7.12
C TYR A 112 3.76 -23.12 -6.99
N THR A 113 3.55 -22.50 -5.83
CA THR A 113 2.39 -21.63 -5.62
C THR A 113 2.56 -20.30 -6.37
N LEU A 114 1.46 -19.72 -6.84
CA LEU A 114 1.51 -18.41 -7.51
C LEU A 114 2.13 -17.33 -6.61
N LYS A 115 1.86 -17.38 -5.31
CA LYS A 115 2.41 -16.42 -4.34
C LYS A 115 3.94 -16.47 -4.30
N ASP A 116 4.51 -17.66 -4.22
CA ASP A 116 5.97 -17.84 -4.15
C ASP A 116 6.63 -17.45 -5.48
N ILE A 117 5.99 -17.81 -6.60
CA ILE A 117 6.44 -17.41 -7.94
C ILE A 117 6.49 -15.89 -8.07
N MET A 118 5.41 -15.21 -7.67
CA MET A 118 5.33 -13.75 -7.71
C MET A 118 6.39 -13.10 -6.82
N GLN A 119 6.60 -13.63 -5.62
CA GLN A 119 7.63 -13.14 -4.72
C GLN A 119 9.04 -13.32 -5.30
N ALA A 120 9.32 -14.48 -5.89
CA ALA A 120 10.60 -14.75 -6.55
C ALA A 120 10.85 -13.84 -7.75
N GLN A 121 9.84 -13.64 -8.62
CA GLN A 121 9.91 -12.71 -9.74
C GLN A 121 10.18 -11.28 -9.28
N ARG A 122 9.48 -10.81 -8.25
CA ARG A 122 9.68 -9.47 -7.67
C ARG A 122 11.10 -9.28 -7.14
N ARG A 123 11.61 -10.26 -6.38
CA ARG A 123 12.97 -10.23 -5.85
C ARG A 123 14.01 -10.19 -6.98
N GLU A 124 13.85 -11.02 -7.99
CA GLU A 124 14.79 -11.07 -9.10
C GLU A 124 14.77 -9.78 -9.94
N LEU A 125 13.60 -9.17 -10.16
CA LEU A 125 13.49 -7.86 -10.81
C LEU A 125 14.26 -6.79 -10.02
N VAL A 126 14.08 -6.76 -8.70
CA VAL A 126 14.83 -5.83 -7.83
C VAL A 126 16.33 -6.10 -7.92
N ARG A 127 16.75 -7.37 -7.86
CA ARG A 127 18.16 -7.77 -7.93
C ARG A 127 18.86 -7.26 -9.19
N LYS A 128 18.15 -7.28 -10.33
CA LYS A 128 18.72 -6.89 -11.63
C LYS A 128 18.69 -5.39 -11.89
N PHE A 129 17.65 -4.70 -11.44
CA PHE A 129 17.38 -3.32 -11.86
C PHE A 129 17.58 -2.27 -10.77
N VAL A 130 17.79 -2.68 -9.51
CA VAL A 130 18.05 -1.76 -8.39
C VAL A 130 19.50 -1.91 -7.93
N PRO A 131 20.29 -0.82 -7.90
CA PRO A 131 21.64 -0.83 -7.34
C PRO A 131 21.66 -1.28 -5.88
N ILE A 132 22.71 -2.02 -5.50
CA ILE A 132 22.80 -2.64 -4.17
C ILE A 132 22.86 -1.60 -3.04
N GLU A 133 23.34 -0.39 -3.33
CA GLU A 133 23.39 0.74 -2.40
C GLU A 133 21.98 1.25 -2.07
N GLN A 134 21.10 1.31 -3.08
CA GLN A 134 19.71 1.72 -2.90
C GLN A 134 18.91 0.65 -2.16
N ILE A 135 19.16 -0.64 -2.47
CA ILE A 135 18.60 -1.76 -1.72
C ILE A 135 19.02 -1.65 -0.24
N LYS A 136 20.32 -1.45 0.02
CA LYS A 136 20.83 -1.30 1.39
C LYS A 136 20.25 -0.08 2.10
N ALA A 137 20.05 1.03 1.40
CA ALA A 137 19.47 2.24 2.00
C ALA A 137 18.00 2.05 2.41
N ILE A 138 17.21 1.37 1.58
CA ILE A 138 15.77 1.18 1.79
C ILE A 138 15.50 0.01 2.74
N ALA A 139 16.12 -1.14 2.49
CA ALA A 139 15.88 -2.37 3.24
C ALA A 139 16.78 -2.52 4.47
N LYS A 140 17.79 -1.65 4.64
CA LYS A 140 18.85 -1.77 5.66
C LYS A 140 19.66 -3.06 5.58
N ALA A 141 19.46 -3.86 4.53
CA ALA A 141 20.10 -5.14 4.29
C ALA A 141 20.62 -5.20 2.84
N SER A 142 21.73 -5.89 2.64
CA SER A 142 22.29 -6.13 1.30
C SER A 142 21.61 -7.28 0.58
N ASP A 143 21.07 -8.25 1.33
CA ASP A 143 20.40 -9.42 0.78
C ASP A 143 18.90 -9.22 0.67
N ILE A 144 18.38 -9.55 -0.51
CA ILE A 144 16.96 -9.43 -0.85
C ILE A 144 16.12 -10.66 -0.50
N SER A 145 16.78 -11.76 -0.11
CA SER A 145 16.13 -13.08 0.09
C SER A 145 15.10 -13.08 1.22
N HIS A 146 15.25 -12.19 2.20
CA HIS A 146 14.34 -12.08 3.34
C HIS A 146 13.46 -10.82 3.29
N ILE A 147 13.55 -10.03 2.21
CA ILE A 147 12.73 -8.84 2.06
C ILE A 147 11.35 -9.25 1.53
N ASP A 148 10.30 -8.76 2.18
CA ASP A 148 8.91 -8.95 1.84
C ASP A 148 8.06 -7.71 2.21
N GLY A 149 6.76 -7.78 1.94
CA GLY A 149 5.81 -6.72 2.25
C GLY A 149 6.07 -5.39 1.55
N GLU A 150 5.84 -4.30 2.29
CA GLU A 150 5.90 -2.92 1.79
C GLU A 150 7.30 -2.53 1.27
N ILE A 151 8.36 -2.99 1.93
CA ILE A 151 9.74 -2.70 1.53
C ILE A 151 10.02 -3.30 0.14
N LEU A 152 9.55 -4.53 -0.10
CA LEU A 152 9.68 -5.15 -1.41
C LEU A 152 8.85 -4.41 -2.48
N GLU A 153 7.70 -3.86 -2.13
CA GLU A 153 6.86 -3.06 -3.04
C GLU A 153 7.54 -1.76 -3.47
N GLN A 154 8.15 -1.05 -2.53
CA GLN A 154 8.90 0.18 -2.81
C GLN A 154 10.10 -0.11 -3.73
N LEU A 155 10.85 -1.19 -3.45
CA LEU A 155 11.96 -1.61 -4.29
C LEU A 155 11.53 -2.05 -5.69
N VAL A 156 10.39 -2.73 -5.81
CA VAL A 156 9.82 -3.11 -7.11
C VAL A 156 9.39 -1.87 -7.90
N SER A 157 8.78 -0.89 -7.24
CA SER A 157 8.43 0.39 -7.87
C SER A 157 9.67 1.13 -8.38
N LEU A 158 10.75 1.14 -7.61
CA LEU A 158 12.03 1.68 -8.02
C LEU A 158 12.63 0.91 -9.21
N ALA A 159 12.54 -0.42 -9.20
CA ALA A 159 12.94 -1.27 -10.32
C ALA A 159 12.17 -0.90 -11.59
N LYS A 160 10.84 -0.70 -11.50
CA LYS A 160 10.00 -0.26 -12.64
C LYS A 160 10.49 1.05 -13.23
N VAL A 161 10.82 2.03 -12.37
CA VAL A 161 11.36 3.33 -12.81
C VAL A 161 12.69 3.13 -13.54
N ASN A 162 13.62 2.35 -12.98
CA ASN A 162 14.92 2.10 -13.58
C ASN A 162 14.83 1.35 -14.92
N ILE A 163 13.93 0.37 -15.04
CA ILE A 163 13.64 -0.32 -16.30
C ILE A 163 13.15 0.69 -17.35
N LYS A 164 12.21 1.57 -16.98
CA LYS A 164 11.68 2.60 -17.88
C LYS A 164 12.76 3.61 -18.31
N LEU A 165 13.60 4.06 -17.37
CA LEU A 165 14.72 4.96 -17.67
C LEU A 165 15.70 4.33 -18.67
N ARG A 166 16.09 3.07 -18.46
CA ARG A 166 16.96 2.34 -19.39
C ARG A 166 16.32 2.12 -20.76
N LYS A 167 15.03 1.75 -20.81
CA LYS A 167 14.30 1.59 -22.08
C LYS A 167 14.30 2.89 -22.87
N ASN A 168 14.07 4.02 -22.19
CA ASN A 168 14.07 5.33 -22.83
C ASN A 168 15.47 5.72 -23.34
N ALA A 169 16.53 5.46 -22.57
CA ALA A 169 17.91 5.70 -22.98
C ALA A 169 18.32 4.87 -24.22
N ASN A 170 17.89 3.60 -24.29
CA ASN A 170 18.14 2.76 -25.45
C ASN A 170 17.33 3.21 -26.67
N SER A 171 16.09 3.68 -26.47
CA SER A 171 15.22 4.17 -27.54
C SER A 171 15.66 5.53 -28.08
N SER A 172 16.29 6.38 -27.27
CA SER A 172 16.86 7.67 -27.70
C SER A 172 18.27 7.53 -28.28
N SER A 173 18.92 6.38 -28.17
CA SER A 173 20.21 6.12 -28.81
C SER A 173 20.15 6.02 -30.34
N SER A 174 18.96 5.92 -30.93
CA SER A 174 18.76 6.00 -32.39
C SER A 174 18.70 7.43 -32.92
N SER A 175 18.84 8.46 -32.07
CA SER A 175 18.88 9.87 -32.48
C SER A 175 20.05 10.60 -31.82
N VAL A 176 21.25 10.25 -32.26
CA VAL A 176 22.41 11.13 -32.15
C VAL A 176 23.14 11.11 -33.48
N ASP A 177 22.57 11.84 -34.44
CA ASP A 177 23.36 12.42 -35.50
C ASP A 177 24.47 13.26 -34.87
N SER A 178 25.68 13.00 -35.34
CA SER A 178 26.92 13.59 -34.86
C SER A 178 26.95 15.09 -35.13
N ILE A 179 26.46 15.91 -34.20
CA ILE A 179 26.68 17.36 -34.26
C ILE A 179 28.08 17.65 -33.72
N LYS A 180 29.00 17.82 -34.67
CA LYS A 180 30.29 18.50 -34.48
C LYS A 180 30.02 19.89 -33.88
N GLY A 181 30.23 20.04 -32.59
CA GLY A 181 30.26 21.34 -31.94
C GLY A 181 30.36 21.17 -30.44
N ASN A 182 31.50 21.57 -29.87
CA ASN A 182 31.83 21.85 -28.46
C ASN A 182 30.68 21.82 -27.41
N ILE A 183 29.99 20.70 -27.25
CA ILE A 183 29.14 20.45 -26.09
C ILE A 183 29.94 19.55 -25.17
N ILE A 184 30.28 20.11 -24.01
CA ILE A 184 30.74 19.34 -22.86
C ILE A 184 29.64 18.32 -22.58
N VAL A 185 29.86 17.08 -23.02
CA VAL A 185 29.00 15.93 -22.72
C VAL A 185 29.08 15.69 -21.22
N ARG A 186 28.27 16.42 -20.46
CA ARG A 186 27.85 15.99 -19.14
C ARG A 186 26.66 15.07 -19.33
N SER A 187 26.79 13.88 -18.72
CA SER A 187 25.72 12.92 -18.45
C SER A 187 24.96 12.31 -19.64
N GLU A 188 25.68 11.58 -20.50
CA GLU A 188 25.18 10.24 -20.81
C GLU A 188 25.68 9.35 -19.67
N GLU A 189 24.80 8.62 -19.01
CA GLU A 189 25.17 7.62 -18.01
C GLU A 189 25.98 6.53 -18.73
N ARG A 190 27.30 6.73 -18.81
CA ARG A 190 28.23 5.93 -19.62
C ARG A 190 28.36 4.57 -18.97
N VAL A 191 27.50 3.65 -19.40
CA VAL A 191 27.64 2.22 -19.20
C VAL A 191 29.10 1.85 -19.50
N SER A 192 29.85 1.49 -18.47
CA SER A 192 31.31 1.31 -18.51
C SER A 192 31.68 0.14 -17.61
N LEU A 193 32.56 -0.74 -18.07
CA LEU A 193 33.16 -1.80 -17.25
C LEU A 193 34.05 -1.27 -16.11
N LEU A 194 34.33 0.04 -16.08
CA LEU A 194 35.02 0.66 -14.94
C LEU A 194 34.07 0.96 -13.78
N ASP A 195 32.75 0.89 -14.00
CA ASP A 195 31.76 0.98 -12.94
C ASP A 195 31.61 -0.39 -12.25
N SER A 196 31.90 -0.43 -10.95
CA SER A 196 31.81 -1.62 -10.09
C SER A 196 30.40 -2.22 -10.07
N ASN A 197 29.38 -1.40 -10.33
CA ASN A 197 27.98 -1.80 -10.30
C ASN A 197 27.43 -2.20 -11.67
N PHE A 198 28.26 -2.16 -12.71
CA PHE A 198 27.81 -2.50 -14.05
C PHE A 198 27.86 -4.01 -14.31
N VAL A 199 26.68 -4.61 -14.51
CA VAL A 199 26.50 -5.99 -14.97
C VAL A 199 25.76 -5.96 -16.30
N PRO A 200 26.38 -6.37 -17.43
CA PRO A 200 25.72 -6.37 -18.73
C PRO A 200 24.55 -7.36 -18.77
N ILE A 201 23.39 -6.91 -19.25
CA ILE A 201 22.19 -7.76 -19.36
C ILE A 201 22.15 -8.50 -20.71
N ASN A 202 22.74 -7.91 -21.76
CA ASN A 202 22.81 -8.47 -23.11
C ASN A 202 24.18 -8.18 -23.76
N PHE A 203 24.48 -8.89 -24.85
CA PHE A 203 25.76 -8.76 -25.54
C PHE A 203 26.00 -7.35 -26.11
N THR A 204 24.95 -6.66 -26.55
CA THR A 204 25.05 -5.30 -27.09
C THR A 204 25.53 -4.31 -26.03
N GLU A 205 24.97 -4.37 -24.82
CA GLU A 205 25.39 -3.55 -23.68
C GLU A 205 26.83 -3.84 -23.27
N PHE A 206 27.24 -5.12 -23.31
CA PHE A 206 28.62 -5.50 -23.04
C PHE A 206 29.59 -4.86 -24.05
N VAL A 207 29.29 -4.97 -25.34
CA VAL A 207 30.12 -4.36 -26.42
C VAL A 207 30.15 -2.84 -26.29
N GLN A 208 29.03 -2.21 -25.96
CA GLN A 208 28.94 -0.77 -25.74
C GLN A 208 29.77 -0.33 -24.52
N ALA A 209 29.73 -1.11 -23.44
CA ALA A 209 30.55 -0.88 -22.26
C ALA A 209 32.04 -1.01 -22.56
N ILE A 210 32.46 -2.00 -23.36
CA ILE A 210 33.85 -2.13 -23.84
C ILE A 210 34.25 -0.87 -24.61
N SER A 211 33.45 -0.44 -25.59
CA SER A 211 33.75 0.75 -26.40
C SER A 211 33.88 2.02 -25.53
N ASN A 212 32.98 2.21 -24.57
CA ASN A 212 33.02 3.32 -23.64
C ASN A 212 34.25 3.27 -22.72
N THR A 213 34.60 2.10 -22.17
CA THR A 213 35.80 1.95 -21.31
C THR A 213 37.08 2.26 -22.06
N TYR A 214 37.19 1.83 -23.32
CA TYR A 214 38.33 2.13 -24.16
C TYR A 214 38.46 3.64 -24.39
N ARG A 215 37.36 4.32 -24.74
CA ARG A 215 37.34 5.79 -24.86
C ARG A 215 37.74 6.47 -23.55
N GLN A 216 37.22 6.01 -22.41
CA GLN A 216 37.52 6.57 -21.09
C GLN A 216 39.00 6.42 -20.72
N ARG A 217 39.57 5.21 -20.88
CA ARG A 217 41.01 4.95 -20.65
C ARG A 217 41.90 5.77 -21.57
N ARG A 218 41.52 5.91 -22.85
CA ARG A 218 42.24 6.75 -23.81
C ARG A 218 42.24 8.21 -23.38
N THR A 219 41.10 8.76 -22.96
CA THR A 219 41.02 10.13 -22.45
C THR A 219 41.88 10.31 -21.19
N GLN A 220 41.80 9.38 -20.23
CA GLN A 220 42.64 9.41 -19.02
C GLN A 220 44.13 9.37 -19.33
N PHE A 221 44.55 8.54 -20.29
CA PHE A 221 45.95 8.47 -20.72
C PHE A 221 46.46 9.82 -21.23
N TYR A 222 45.72 10.47 -22.14
CA TYR A 222 46.14 11.77 -22.68
C TYR A 222 46.10 12.90 -21.63
N GLU A 223 45.14 12.88 -20.70
CA GLU A 223 45.11 13.83 -19.59
C GLU A 223 46.30 13.64 -18.64
N ASN A 224 46.65 12.39 -18.31
CA ASN A 224 47.83 12.08 -17.49
C ASN A 224 49.13 12.48 -18.19
N LEU A 225 49.22 12.28 -19.51
CA LEU A 225 50.38 12.72 -20.31
C LEU A 225 50.54 14.25 -20.28
N LYS A 226 49.43 15.01 -20.40
CA LYS A 226 49.46 16.48 -20.27
C LYS A 226 49.88 16.92 -18.87
N ARG A 227 49.41 16.24 -17.81
CA ARG A 227 49.78 16.54 -16.42
C ARG A 227 51.27 16.30 -16.18
N HIS A 228 51.81 15.17 -16.62
CA HIS A 228 53.25 14.87 -16.48
C HIS A 228 54.14 15.87 -17.20
N LYS A 229 53.76 16.32 -18.40
CA LYS A 229 54.49 17.38 -19.11
C LYS A 229 54.47 18.74 -18.40
N ARG A 230 53.41 19.05 -17.66
CA ARG A 230 53.32 20.31 -16.88
C ARG A 230 54.19 20.25 -15.62
N THR A 231 54.26 19.10 -14.96
CA THR A 231 55.09 18.91 -13.77
C THR A 231 56.58 18.76 -14.06
N SER A 232 56.97 18.38 -15.29
CA SER A 232 58.39 18.24 -15.67
C SER A 232 59.05 19.54 -16.16
N ILE A 233 58.30 20.64 -16.22
CA ILE A 233 58.76 21.96 -16.70
C ILE A 233 58.86 22.97 -15.53
N ALA A 234 58.50 22.57 -14.30
CA ALA A 234 58.72 23.31 -13.07
C ALA A 234 59.94 22.74 -12.34
#